data_AF-C1CC14-F1
#
_entry.id   AF-C1CC14-F1
#
_cell.length_a   1.000
_cell.length_b   1.000
_cell.length_c   1.000
_cell.angle_alpha   90.00
_cell.angle_beta   90.00
_cell.angle_gamma   90.00
#
_symmetry.space_group_name_H-M   'P 1'
#
loop_
_entity.id
_entity.type
_entity.pdbx_description
1 polymer ?
#
loop_
_entity_poly.entity_id
_entity_poly.type
_entity_poly.pdbx_seq_one_letter_code
_entity_poly.pdbx_strand_id
1 'polypeptide(L)' 'MKLNEVKEFVKELRGLSQEELAKRENELKKELFELRFQAATGQLEQTARLKEVKKQIARIKTVQSEAK' A
#
# COMPACT_ATOMS: atom_id res chain seq x y z
N MET A 1 -4.19 -0.78 10.73
CA MET A 1 -2.97 -1.53 11.08
C MET A 1 -2.47 -1.23 12.48
N LYS A 2 -2.23 -2.28 13.27
CA LYS A 2 -1.43 -2.20 14.49
C LYS A 2 0.02 -1.88 14.13
N LEU A 3 0.76 -1.20 15.01
CA LEU A 3 2.17 -0.83 14.78
C LEU A 3 3.06 -2.03 14.41
N ASN A 4 2.76 -3.21 14.94
CA ASN A 4 3.53 -4.44 14.68
C ASN A 4 3.33 -4.95 13.25
N GLU A 5 2.10 -4.93 12.73
CA GLU A 5 1.78 -5.33 11.35
C GLU A 5 2.51 -4.45 10.33
N VAL A 6 2.63 -3.16 10.62
CA VAL A 6 3.39 -2.22 9.79
C VAL A 6 4.87 -2.59 9.73
N LYS A 7 5.47 -2.93 10.88
CA LYS A 7 6.90 -3.25 10.95
C LYS A 7 7.21 -4.53 10.19
N GLU A 8 6.39 -5.57 10.35
CA GLU A 8 6.54 -6.82 9.60
C GLU A 8 6.33 -6.59 8.10
N PHE A 9 5.31 -5.81 7.71
CA PHE A 9 5.10 -5.44 6.31
C PHE A 9 6.33 -4.72 5.71
N VAL A 10 6.94 -3.77 6.42
CA VAL A 10 8.14 -3.08 5.92
C VAL A 10 9.35 -4.02 5.84
N LYS A 11 9.52 -4.94 6.79
CA LYS A 11 10.59 -5.95 6.73
C LYS A 11 10.42 -6.87 5.52
N GLU A 12 9.20 -7.33 5.25
CA GLU A 12 8.89 -8.13 4.07
C GLU A 12 9.23 -7.38 2.79
N LEU A 13 8.85 -6.09 2.69
CA LEU A 13 9.16 -5.27 1.52
C LEU A 13 10.67 -5.14 1.27
N ARG A 14 11.49 -5.03 2.32
CA ARG A 14 12.95 -4.95 2.16
C ARG A 14 13.60 -6.25 1.66
N GLY A 15 12.92 -7.40 1.79
CA GLY A 15 13.41 -8.69 1.29
C GLY A 15 13.04 -8.99 -0.16
N LEU A 16 12.20 -8.17 -0.80
CA LEU A 16 11.70 -8.39 -2.15
C LEU A 16 12.57 -7.73 -3.20
N SER A 17 12.54 -8.28 -4.42
CA SER A 17 13.19 -7.66 -5.58
C SER A 17 12.46 -6.38 -6.02
N GLN A 18 13.15 -5.49 -6.72
CA GLN A 18 12.57 -4.26 -7.30
C GLN A 18 11.35 -4.55 -8.18
N GLU A 19 11.37 -5.65 -8.94
CA GLU A 19 10.24 -6.07 -9.78
C GLU A 19 9.01 -6.47 -8.94
N GLU A 20 9.24 -7.19 -7.84
CA GLU A 20 8.18 -7.63 -6.93
C GLU A 20 7.58 -6.43 -6.18
N LEU A 21 8.42 -5.47 -5.78
CA LEU A 21 7.97 -4.21 -5.21
C LEU A 21 7.10 -3.43 -6.19
N ALA A 22 7.49 -3.36 -7.47
CA ALA A 22 6.70 -2.70 -8.51
C ALA A 22 5.36 -3.43 -8.76
N LYS A 23 5.35 -4.76 -8.75
CA LYS A 23 4.11 -5.55 -8.84
C LYS A 23 3.17 -5.25 -7.67
N ARG A 24 3.67 -5.30 -6.43
CA ARG A 24 2.89 -4.95 -5.22
C ARG A 24 2.39 -3.51 -5.24
N GLU A 25 3.20 -2.56 -5.71
CA GLU A 25 2.78 -1.16 -5.86
C GLU A 25 1.58 -1.05 -6.82
N ASN A 26 1.63 -1.77 -7.95
CA ASN A 26 0.55 -1.76 -8.94
C ASN A 26 -0.74 -2.41 -8.42
N GLU A 27 -0.64 -3.48 -7.64
CA GLU A 27 -1.79 -4.10 -6.97
C GLU A 27 -2.45 -3.12 -5.98
N LEU A 28 -1.67 -2.47 -5.11
CA LEU A 28 -2.19 -1.49 -4.17
C LEU A 28 -2.78 -0.25 -4.88
N LYS A 29 -2.26 0.14 -6.05
CA LYS A 29 -2.87 1.21 -6.86
C LYS A 29 -4.24 0.82 -7.40
N LYS A 30 -4.44 -0.44 -7.79
CA LYS A 30 -5.75 -0.94 -8.20
C LYS A 30 -6.74 -0.95 -7.03
N GLU A 31 -6.32 -1.45 -5.86
CA GLU A 31 -7.11 -1.38 -4.63
C GLU A 31 -7.46 0.08 -4.28
N LEU A 32 -6.51 1.01 -4.40
CA LEU A 32 -6.75 2.43 -4.17
C LEU A 32 -7.78 3.01 -5.15
N PHE A 33 -7.78 2.58 -6.41
CA PHE A 33 -8.76 3.00 -7.41
C PHE A 33 -10.16 2.50 -7.06
N GLU A 34 -10.30 1.22 -6.71
CA GLU A 34 -11.56 0.64 -6.26
C GLU A 34 -12.10 1.31 -5.01
N LEU A 35 -11.25 1.56 -4.00
CA LEU A 35 -11.65 2.27 -2.79
C LEU A 35 -12.07 3.72 -3.08
N ARG A 36 -11.42 4.39 -4.05
CA ARG A 36 -11.84 5.74 -4.49
C ARG A 36 -13.18 5.69 -5.21
N PHE A 37 -13.42 4.64 -6.00
CA PHE A 37 -14.70 4.43 -6.68
C PHE A 37 -15.83 4.14 -5.67
N GLN A 38 -15.58 3.29 -4.68
CA GLN A 38 -16.50 3.04 -3.56
C GLN A 38 -16.76 4.31 -2.73
N ALA A 39 -15.73 5.13 -2.51
CA ALA A 39 -15.87 6.42 -1.83
C ALA A 39 -16.75 7.39 -2.63
N ALA A 40 -16.58 7.45 -3.95
CA ALA A 40 -17.36 8.31 -4.83
C ALA A 40 -18.82 7.86 -4.96
N THR A 41 -19.07 6.55 -4.95
CA THR A 41 -20.43 5.97 -4.97
C THR A 41 -21.11 5.97 -3.59
N GLY A 42 -20.41 6.38 -2.53
CA GLY A 42 -20.94 6.40 -1.17
C GLY A 42 -21.08 5.03 -0.51
N GLN A 43 -20.53 3.97 -1.10
CA GLN A 43 -20.59 2.60 -0.60
C GLN A 43 -19.40 2.24 0.31
N LEU A 44 -18.49 3.19 0.55
CA LEU A 44 -17.30 2.93 1.35
C LEU A 44 -17.59 3.03 2.85
N GLU A 45 -17.79 1.88 3.49
CA GLU A 45 -17.98 1.79 4.95
C GLU A 45 -16.70 2.18 5.72
N GLN A 46 -15.52 1.81 5.20
CA GLN A 46 -14.24 1.98 5.89
C GLN A 46 -13.35 3.04 5.24
N THR A 47 -13.68 4.31 5.49
CA THR A 47 -12.89 5.47 5.00
C THR A 47 -11.42 5.46 5.45
N ALA A 48 -11.12 4.82 6.59
CA ALA A 48 -9.75 4.63 7.09
C ALA A 48 -8.87 3.81 6.14
N ARG A 49 -9.46 2.89 5.35
CA ARG A 49 -8.73 2.01 4.43
C ARG A 49 -8.02 2.81 3.33
N LEU A 50 -8.65 3.88 2.82
CA LEU A 50 -8.02 4.79 1.86
C LEU A 50 -6.68 5.36 2.38
N LYS A 51 -6.64 5.74 3.66
CA LYS A 51 -5.42 6.28 4.28
C LYS A 51 -4.37 5.20 4.49
N GLU A 52 -4.80 3.98 4.81
CA GLU A 52 -3.92 2.83 5.00
C GLU A 52 -3.24 2.42 3.69
N VAL A 53 -4.00 2.23 2.60
CA VAL A 53 -3.47 1.86 1.29
C VAL A 53 -2.51 2.94 0.76
N LYS A 54 -2.85 4.23 0.92
CA LYS A 54 -1.93 5.33 0.57
C LYS A 54 -0.60 5.23 1.34
N LYS A 55 -0.63 4.90 2.63
CA LYS A 55 0.58 4.73 3.45
C LYS A 55 1.37 3.49 3.04
N GLN A 56 0.72 2.40 2.66
CA GLN A 56 1.39 1.20 2.16
C GLN A 56 2.13 1.48 0.84
N ILE A 57 1.48 2.14 -0.12
CA ILE A 57 2.12 2.57 -1.39
C ILE A 57 3.32 3.48 -1.10
N ALA A 58 3.19 4.43 -0.19
CA ALA A 58 4.31 5.30 0.20
C ALA A 58 5.49 4.52 0.76
N ARG A 59 5.26 3.52 1.63
CA ARG A 59 6.31 2.67 2.19
C ARG A 59 7.02 1.83 1.11
N ILE A 60 6.27 1.27 0.16
CA ILE A 60 6.87 0.54 -0.98
C ILE A 60 7.79 1.47 -1.76
N LYS A 61 7.33 2.68 -2.11
CA LYS A 61 8.15 3.67 -2.81
C LYS A 61 9.39 4.09 -2.03
N THR A 62 9.28 4.22 -0.70
CA THR A 62 10.44 4.48 0.17
C THR A 62 11.45 3.33 0.08
N VAL A 63 11.03 2.08 0.21
CA VAL A 63 11.94 0.92 0.11
C VAL A 63 12.57 0.82 -1.29
N GLN A 64 11.79 1.05 -2.35
CA GLN A 64 12.32 1.10 -3.72
C GLN A 64 13.40 2.19 -3.89
N SER A 65 13.22 3.35 -3.24
CA SER A 65 14.18 4.45 -3.26
C SER A 65 15.38 4.24 -2.34
N GLU A 66 15.25 3.46 -1.26
CA GLU A 66 16.36 3.07 -0.37
C GLU A 66 17.34 2.12 -1.09
N ALA A 67 16.84 1.32 -2.03
CA ALA A 67 17.63 0.36 -2.80
C ALA A 67 18.19 0.91 -4.13
N LYS A 68 18.00 2.22 -4.39
CA LYS A 68 18.68 2.95 -5.47
C LYS A 68 19.92 3.62 -4.91
#